data_AF-A0A0L6UMF1-F1
#
_entry.id   AF-A0A0L6UMF1-F1
#
_cell.length_a   1.000
_cell.length_b   1.000
_cell.length_c   1.000
_cell.angle_alpha   90.00
_cell.angle_beta   90.00
_cell.angle_gamma   90.00
#
_symmetry.space_group_name_H-M   'P 1'
#
loop_
_entity.id
_entity.type
_entity.pdbx_description
1 polymer ?
#
loop_
_entity_poly.entity_id
_entity_poly.type
_entity_poly.pdbx_seq_one_letter_code
_entity_poly.pdbx_strand_id
1 'polypeptide(L)'
;MVLMVFFHVDDLILVVPGNNFKKEFENRFSNSSCHDPNTILRMKFEREKDKIKLSLPNLIQHGLEELGLTDCRTFRYHARFKRLNINYQSGIGLLNHIAQLTRPDISFVVSSVACYSVKPGMTHWHEVKKVWQYLKGTAELKLTLEIKDPTQLLQIYSDTSWGDDPQHRTSQSGYLCFLFVTLISWNSSKQQSVTYSSTEAELNPLVESFHEGLWLKALLAKMWNIQMDTANHLIDDTDLNERLMMSDQEFKKKFSNEHKIDNKGLDDKVKKFGSNPKTRHIDLKTKGLRQEVKHKTIRISLIKTQEMLADALTKAAAKSSVQILVKCIDSKFNLD
;
A
#
# COMPACT_ATOMS: atom_id res chain seq x y z
N MET A 1 -26.24 -5.58 14.68
CA MET A 1 -26.08 -4.12 14.45
C MET A 1 -24.69 -3.74 14.94
N VAL A 2 -23.78 -3.34 14.05
CA VAL A 2 -22.37 -3.11 14.41
C VAL A 2 -22.15 -1.60 14.54
N LEU A 3 -21.93 -1.13 15.77
CA LEU A 3 -21.40 0.20 16.04
C LEU A 3 -19.87 0.10 15.92
N MET A 4 -19.26 0.87 15.01
CA MET A 4 -17.80 0.97 14.95
C MET A 4 -17.35 2.30 15.54
N VAL A 5 -16.50 2.22 16.55
CA VAL A 5 -15.85 3.37 17.17
C VAL A 5 -14.38 3.33 16.78
N PHE A 6 -13.94 4.32 16.01
CA PHE A 6 -12.54 4.52 15.69
C PHE A 6 -12.01 5.66 16.56
N PHE A 7 -11.06 5.35 17.42
CA PHE A 7 -10.43 6.33 18.30
C PHE A 7 -8.94 6.38 18.02
N HIS A 8 -8.43 7.58 17.73
CA HIS A 8 -7.01 7.79 17.53
C HIS A 8 -6.57 9.12 18.15
N VAL A 9 -5.90 9.03 19.31
CA VAL A 9 -5.37 10.16 20.08
C VAL A 9 -6.45 11.20 20.37
N ASP A 10 -6.62 12.19 19.49
CA ASP A 10 -7.58 13.29 19.62
C ASP A 10 -8.81 13.13 18.70
N ASP A 11 -8.74 12.23 17.70
CA ASP A 11 -9.80 12.00 16.72
C ASP A 11 -10.73 10.85 17.17
N LEU A 12 -12.04 11.11 17.23
CA LEU A 12 -13.08 10.10 17.44
C LEU A 12 -14.02 10.07 16.23
N ILE A 13 -14.11 8.92 15.57
CA ILE A 13 -15.03 8.69 14.46
C ILE A 13 -16.01 7.60 14.87
N LEU A 14 -17.29 7.92 14.76
CA LEU A 14 -18.38 7.03 15.11
C LEU A 14 -19.11 6.65 13.82
N VAL A 15 -19.09 5.37 13.47
CA VAL A 15 -19.82 4.83 12.33
C VAL A 15 -20.97 4.00 12.87
N VAL A 16 -22.19 4.52 12.68
CA VAL A 16 -23.40 3.94 13.26
C VAL A 16 -24.44 3.73 12.16
N PRO A 17 -25.09 2.56 12.09
CA PRO A 17 -26.24 2.36 11.20
C PRO A 17 -27.46 3.13 11.75
N GLY A 18 -28.07 3.97 10.91
CA GLY A 18 -29.30 4.71 11.20
C GLY A 18 -29.10 6.21 11.36
N ASN A 19 -30.20 6.97 11.19
CA ASN A 19 -30.14 8.44 11.09
C ASN A 19 -30.25 9.16 12.45
N ASN A 20 -30.61 8.46 13.52
CA ASN A 20 -30.94 9.08 14.82
C ASN A 20 -29.75 9.18 15.78
N PHE A 21 -28.62 8.52 15.48
CA PHE A 21 -27.49 8.44 16.40
C PHE A 21 -26.91 9.81 16.77
N LYS A 22 -26.80 10.72 15.80
CA LYS A 22 -26.29 12.08 16.05
C LYS A 22 -27.08 12.78 17.16
N LYS A 23 -28.40 12.72 17.09
CA LYS A 23 -29.30 13.35 18.06
C LYS A 23 -29.21 12.69 19.43
N GLU A 24 -29.14 11.36 19.49
CA GLU A 24 -28.97 10.61 20.74
C GLU A 24 -27.60 10.88 21.38
N PHE A 25 -26.55 10.99 20.58
CA PHE A 25 -25.20 11.27 21.04
C PHE A 25 -25.09 12.70 21.60
N GLU A 26 -25.60 13.70 20.89
CA GLU A 26 -25.64 15.10 21.35
C GLU A 26 -26.48 15.27 22.64
N ASN A 27 -27.60 14.55 22.76
CA ASN A 27 -28.40 14.54 23.98
C ASN A 27 -27.63 13.99 25.19
N ARG A 28 -26.78 12.97 24.97
CA ARG A 28 -25.99 12.32 26.03
C ARG A 28 -24.70 13.06 26.35
N PHE A 29 -24.10 13.70 25.34
CA PHE A 29 -22.85 14.44 25.43
C PHE A 29 -23.05 15.88 24.95
N SER A 30 -23.78 16.68 25.73
CA SER A 30 -24.17 18.06 25.40
C SER A 30 -22.99 19.00 25.09
N ASN A 31 -21.80 18.68 25.59
CA ASN A 31 -20.58 19.48 25.37
C ASN A 31 -19.76 19.01 24.16
N SER A 32 -20.24 18.00 23.42
CA SER A 32 -19.57 17.47 22.24
C SER A 32 -20.16 18.07 20.96
N SER A 33 -19.31 18.42 19.99
CA SER A 33 -19.74 18.84 18.67
C SER A 33 -19.69 17.66 17.71
N CYS A 34 -20.85 17.15 17.28
CA CYS A 34 -20.93 16.12 16.25
C CYS A 34 -21.06 16.78 14.87
N HIS A 35 -20.00 16.70 14.06
CA HIS A 35 -20.00 17.15 12.67
C HIS A 35 -19.50 16.02 11.77
N ASP A 36 -19.79 16.13 10.47
CA ASP A 36 -19.17 15.25 9.50
C ASP A 36 -17.63 15.43 9.56
N PRO A 37 -16.85 14.34 9.47
CA PRO A 37 -15.40 14.44 9.58
C PRO A 37 -14.85 15.27 8.42
N ASN A 38 -14.09 16.32 8.72
CA ASN A 38 -13.35 17.10 7.72
C ASN A 38 -11.89 16.63 7.60
N THR A 39 -11.39 15.99 8.66
CA THR A 39 -10.05 15.42 8.76
C THR A 39 -10.09 14.08 9.47
N ILE A 40 -9.21 13.16 9.09
CA ILE A 40 -8.97 11.87 9.75
C ILE A 40 -7.46 11.66 9.82
N LEU A 41 -6.87 11.51 11.02
CA LEU A 41 -5.42 11.28 11.16
C LEU A 41 -4.61 12.37 10.44
N ARG A 42 -5.06 13.63 10.54
CA ARG A 42 -4.53 14.81 9.81
C ARG A 42 -4.63 14.77 8.28
N MET A 43 -5.21 13.72 7.69
CA MET A 43 -5.59 13.72 6.27
C MET A 43 -6.89 14.48 6.10
N LYS A 44 -6.98 15.32 5.06
CA LYS A 44 -8.25 15.92 4.64
C LYS A 44 -9.16 14.80 4.16
N PHE A 45 -10.36 14.75 4.71
CA PHE A 45 -11.39 13.78 4.38
C PHE A 45 -12.48 14.45 3.55
N GLU A 46 -12.82 13.83 2.43
CA GLU A 46 -13.94 14.24 1.59
C GLU A 46 -14.78 13.00 1.27
N ARG A 47 -16.09 13.07 1.51
CA ARG A 47 -17.02 11.98 1.17
C ARG A 47 -17.88 12.41 -0.01
N GLU A 48 -17.82 11.62 -1.08
CA GLU A 48 -18.65 11.80 -2.29
C GLU A 48 -19.50 10.56 -2.48
N LYS A 49 -20.78 10.60 -2.06
CA LYS A 49 -21.75 9.48 -2.18
C LYS A 49 -21.19 8.15 -1.64
N ASP A 50 -20.65 7.33 -2.54
CA ASP A 50 -20.11 5.98 -2.40
C ASP A 50 -18.57 5.93 -2.30
N LYS A 51 -17.92 7.10 -2.26
CA LYS A 51 -16.45 7.23 -2.28
C LYS A 51 -15.95 8.08 -1.12
N ILE A 52 -14.77 7.73 -0.63
CA ILE A 52 -14.02 8.53 0.33
C ILE A 52 -12.73 8.97 -0.36
N LYS A 53 -12.38 10.24 -0.25
CA LYS A 53 -11.11 10.78 -0.75
C LYS A 53 -10.28 11.28 0.42
N LEU A 54 -9.02 10.86 0.43
CA LEU A 54 -8.03 11.25 1.44
C LEU A 54 -6.89 11.99 0.77
N SER A 55 -6.47 13.11 1.35
CA SER A 55 -5.38 13.93 0.83
C SER A 55 -4.64 14.69 1.94
N LEU A 56 -3.43 15.17 1.65
CA LEU A 56 -2.59 15.90 2.60
C LEU A 56 -2.19 17.30 2.08
N PRO A 57 -3.15 18.15 1.67
CA PRO A 57 -2.83 19.43 1.03
C PRO A 57 -2.04 20.36 1.96
N ASN A 58 -2.41 20.44 3.24
CA ASN A 58 -1.73 21.29 4.22
C ASN A 58 -0.28 20.84 4.45
N LEU A 59 -0.03 19.52 4.46
CA LEU A 59 1.31 18.98 4.66
C LEU A 59 2.19 19.18 3.41
N ILE A 60 1.61 19.03 2.22
CA ILE A 60 2.29 19.32 0.96
C ILE A 60 2.68 20.80 0.92
N GLN A 61 1.74 21.69 1.25
CA GLN A 61 1.96 23.13 1.28
C GLN A 61 3.04 23.52 2.31
N HIS A 62 2.96 23.00 3.53
CA HIS A 62 3.96 23.22 4.57
C HIS A 62 5.36 22.81 4.10
N GLY A 63 5.50 21.62 3.51
CA GLY A 63 6.80 21.18 2.99
C GLY A 63 7.31 22.03 1.83
N LEU A 64 6.43 22.54 0.96
CA LEU A 64 6.83 23.48 -0.10
C LEU A 64 7.33 24.82 0.48
N GLU A 65 6.70 25.31 1.55
CA GLU A 65 7.09 26.54 2.25
C GLU A 65 8.44 26.38 2.96
N GLU A 66 8.61 25.31 3.75
CA GLU A 66 9.87 25.02 4.46
C GLU A 66 11.07 24.90 3.51
N LEU A 67 10.81 24.43 2.29
CA LEU A 67 11.84 24.21 1.26
C LEU A 67 12.03 25.42 0.33
N GLY A 68 11.22 26.47 0.47
CA GLY A 68 11.25 27.64 -0.42
C GLY A 68 10.91 27.30 -1.87
N LEU A 69 10.02 26.33 -2.09
CA LEU A 69 9.57 25.83 -3.40
C LEU A 69 8.20 26.40 -3.83
N THR A 70 7.72 27.43 -3.14
CA THR A 70 6.48 28.15 -3.44
C THR A 70 6.56 28.92 -4.77
N ASP A 71 7.72 29.50 -5.10
CA ASP A 71 7.93 30.24 -6.34
C ASP A 71 8.57 29.39 -7.45
N CYS A 72 8.09 29.56 -8.69
CA CYS A 72 8.46 28.80 -9.90
C CYS A 72 9.88 29.11 -10.44
N ARG A 73 10.91 29.17 -9.59
CA ARG A 73 12.29 29.36 -10.06
C ARG A 73 13.15 28.15 -9.77
N THR A 74 13.67 27.57 -10.85
CA THR A 74 14.70 26.53 -10.85
C THR A 74 15.98 27.13 -10.25
N PHE A 75 16.16 27.00 -8.93
CA PHE A 75 17.39 27.44 -8.29
C PHE A 75 18.56 26.52 -8.70
N ARG A 76 19.34 26.99 -9.69
CA ARG A 76 20.73 26.55 -9.88
C ARG A 76 21.53 26.99 -8.64
N TYR A 77 22.41 26.14 -8.12
CA TYR A 77 23.77 26.46 -7.64
C TYR A 77 24.30 25.44 -6.61
N HIS A 78 25.51 24.97 -6.91
CA HIS A 78 26.28 23.90 -6.26
C HIS A 78 26.91 24.27 -4.89
N ALA A 79 27.00 25.56 -4.55
CA ALA A 79 27.76 26.04 -3.38
C ALA A 79 26.92 26.26 -2.10
N ARG A 80 25.59 26.06 -2.15
CA ARG A 80 24.68 26.49 -1.08
C ARG A 80 24.25 25.42 -0.08
N PHE A 81 24.50 24.12 -0.31
CA PHE A 81 23.98 23.06 0.57
C PHE A 81 24.49 23.14 2.02
N LYS A 82 25.80 23.39 2.21
CA LYS A 82 26.39 23.62 3.55
C LYS A 82 26.08 25.00 4.14
N ARG A 83 25.79 26.00 3.30
CA ARG A 83 25.48 27.38 3.73
C ARG A 83 24.00 27.59 4.08
N LEU A 84 23.10 26.76 3.56
CA LEU A 84 21.65 26.87 3.72
C LEU A 84 21.09 26.11 4.93
N ASN A 85 21.93 25.42 5.72
CA ASN A 85 21.49 24.58 6.86
C ASN A 85 20.31 23.66 6.48
N ILE A 86 20.36 23.06 5.29
CA ILE A 86 19.24 22.31 4.72
C ILE A 86 19.00 21.07 5.57
N ASN A 87 17.82 20.98 6.19
CA ASN A 87 17.42 19.81 6.94
C ASN A 87 16.89 18.73 5.98
N TYR A 88 17.82 18.01 5.33
CA TYR A 88 17.52 16.91 4.42
C TYR A 88 16.62 15.85 5.05
N GLN A 89 16.84 15.53 6.32
CA GLN A 89 16.07 14.52 7.06
C GLN A 89 14.63 14.96 7.29
N SER A 90 14.40 16.23 7.63
CA SER A 90 13.05 16.79 7.76
C SER A 90 12.29 16.74 6.44
N GLY A 91 12.91 17.19 5.34
CA GLY A 91 12.27 17.15 4.01
C GLY A 91 11.90 15.73 3.57
N ILE A 92 12.75 14.74 3.86
CA ILE A 92 12.43 13.32 3.60
C ILE A 92 11.38 12.79 4.57
N GLY A 93 11.44 13.17 5.85
CA GLY A 93 10.46 12.74 6.85
C GLY A 93 9.03 13.14 6.45
N LEU A 94 8.86 14.38 5.97
CA LEU A 94 7.59 14.85 5.42
C LEU A 94 7.17 14.06 4.18
N LEU A 95 8.08 13.85 3.22
CA LEU A 95 7.78 13.04 2.03
C LEU A 95 7.39 11.61 2.39
N ASN A 96 8.07 10.99 3.36
CA ASN A 96 7.78 9.65 3.83
C ASN A 96 6.39 9.57 4.46
N HIS A 97 6.00 10.58 5.22
CA HIS A 97 4.65 10.64 5.78
C HIS A 97 3.57 10.78 4.68
N ILE A 98 3.81 11.63 3.68
CA ILE A 98 2.91 11.78 2.52
C ILE A 98 2.79 10.47 1.74
N ALA A 99 3.94 9.81 1.49
CA ALA A 99 4.02 8.55 0.76
C ALA A 99 3.26 7.41 1.45
N GLN A 100 3.39 7.29 2.78
CA GLN A 100 2.77 6.24 3.57
C GLN A 100 1.26 6.40 3.73
N LEU A 101 0.74 7.63 3.68
CA LEU A 101 -0.67 7.90 3.96
C LEU A 101 -1.54 8.01 2.71
N THR A 102 -1.09 8.73 1.68
CA THR A 102 -1.97 9.07 0.54
C THR A 102 -1.31 8.99 -0.84
N ARG A 103 0.02 8.93 -0.91
CA ARG A 103 0.77 9.04 -2.18
C ARG A 103 1.68 7.83 -2.44
N PRO A 104 1.12 6.65 -2.74
CA PRO A 104 1.92 5.48 -3.07
C PRO A 104 2.86 5.70 -4.26
N ASP A 105 2.47 6.57 -5.18
CA ASP A 105 3.20 6.93 -6.40
C ASP A 105 4.59 7.55 -6.16
N ILE A 106 4.87 8.10 -4.98
CA ILE A 106 6.20 8.61 -4.62
C ILE A 106 7.00 7.63 -3.73
N SER A 107 6.44 6.49 -3.34
CA SER A 107 7.04 5.63 -2.30
C SER A 107 8.43 5.12 -2.69
N PHE A 108 8.61 4.72 -3.96
CA PHE A 108 9.91 4.27 -4.46
C PHE A 108 10.97 5.37 -4.34
N VAL A 109 10.70 6.55 -4.91
CA VAL A 109 11.68 7.63 -4.93
C VAL A 109 12.02 8.11 -3.52
N VAL A 110 11.04 8.16 -2.62
CA VAL A 110 11.25 8.51 -1.21
C VAL A 110 12.13 7.47 -0.50
N SER A 111 11.84 6.18 -0.68
CA SER A 111 12.64 5.07 -0.13
C SER A 111 14.09 5.13 -0.64
N SER A 112 14.28 5.43 -1.92
CA SER A 112 15.60 5.58 -2.55
C SER A 112 16.39 6.76 -1.96
N VAL A 113 15.81 7.95 -1.89
CA VAL A 113 16.53 9.14 -1.37
C VAL A 113 16.75 9.08 0.16
N ALA A 114 15.90 8.37 0.91
CA ALA A 114 16.05 8.18 2.35
C ALA A 114 17.33 7.45 2.73
N CYS A 115 17.87 6.61 1.83
CA CYS A 115 19.16 5.93 2.04
C CYS A 115 20.33 6.90 2.25
N TYR A 116 20.22 8.15 1.80
CA TYR A 116 21.26 9.16 1.88
C TYR A 116 21.08 10.15 3.04
N SER A 117 20.29 9.80 4.07
CA SER A 117 19.95 10.68 5.19
C SER A 117 21.13 11.10 6.08
N VAL A 118 22.25 10.37 6.06
CA VAL A 118 23.44 10.65 6.88
C VAL A 118 24.42 11.58 6.17
N LYS A 119 24.67 11.34 4.88
CA LYS A 119 25.59 12.14 4.05
C LYS A 119 24.96 12.42 2.68
N PRO A 120 23.95 13.30 2.63
CA PRO A 120 23.30 13.64 1.37
C PRO A 120 24.24 14.43 0.46
N GLY A 121 24.21 14.11 -0.83
CA GLY A 121 24.89 14.84 -1.89
C GLY A 121 23.96 15.82 -2.59
N MET A 122 24.54 16.70 -3.39
CA MET A 122 23.76 17.69 -4.15
C MET A 122 22.79 17.01 -5.13
N THR A 123 23.18 15.90 -5.74
CA THR A 123 22.33 15.10 -6.62
C THR A 123 21.07 14.62 -5.89
N HIS A 124 21.23 14.04 -4.68
CA HIS A 124 20.09 13.58 -3.87
C HIS A 124 19.16 14.72 -3.48
N TRP A 125 19.72 15.90 -3.17
CA TRP A 125 18.89 17.08 -2.89
C TRP A 125 18.10 17.56 -4.12
N HIS A 126 18.68 17.47 -5.31
CA HIS A 126 17.95 17.79 -6.54
C HIS A 126 16.78 16.83 -6.75
N GLU A 127 16.96 15.53 -6.48
CA GLU A 127 15.87 14.55 -6.56
C GLU A 127 14.78 14.84 -5.53
N VAL A 128 15.12 15.12 -4.27
CA VAL A 128 14.13 15.53 -3.24
C VAL A 128 13.31 16.73 -3.73
N LYS A 129 13.94 17.78 -4.26
CA LYS A 129 13.22 18.95 -4.80
C LYS A 129 12.31 18.58 -5.97
N LYS A 130 12.72 17.67 -6.86
CA LYS A 130 11.87 17.20 -7.96
C LYS A 130 10.62 16.50 -7.43
N VAL A 131 10.74 15.68 -6.37
CA VAL A 131 9.57 15.03 -5.74
C VAL A 131 8.61 16.09 -5.19
N TRP A 132 9.11 17.13 -4.52
CA TRP A 132 8.27 18.24 -4.05
C TRP A 132 7.61 19.02 -5.19
N GLN A 133 8.33 19.27 -6.28
CA GLN A 133 7.75 19.90 -7.47
C GLN A 133 6.67 19.03 -8.13
N TYR A 134 6.88 17.71 -8.16
CA TYR A 134 5.89 16.75 -8.61
C TYR A 134 4.64 16.76 -7.71
N LEU A 135 4.80 16.77 -6.39
CA LEU A 135 3.69 16.91 -5.44
C LEU A 135 2.93 18.22 -5.63
N LYS A 136 3.62 19.32 -5.90
CA LYS A 136 3.01 20.61 -6.23
C LYS A 136 2.17 20.53 -7.52
N GLY A 137 2.71 19.92 -8.57
CA GLY A 137 2.01 19.73 -9.84
C GLY A 137 0.85 18.73 -9.76
N THR A 138 0.84 17.87 -8.75
CA THR A 138 -0.18 16.83 -8.52
C THR A 138 -0.90 17.03 -7.19
N ALA A 139 -1.05 18.28 -6.74
CA ALA A 139 -1.66 18.60 -5.45
C ALA A 139 -3.12 18.14 -5.33
N GLU A 140 -3.83 18.07 -6.47
CA GLU A 140 -5.22 17.61 -6.56
C GLU A 140 -5.36 16.08 -6.57
N LEU A 141 -4.27 15.31 -6.60
CA LEU A 141 -4.33 13.85 -6.52
C LEU A 141 -4.73 13.42 -5.10
N LYS A 142 -5.82 12.67 -4.98
CA LYS A 142 -6.35 12.18 -3.70
C LYS A 142 -6.47 10.66 -3.72
N LEU A 143 -6.13 10.00 -2.62
CA LEU A 143 -6.39 8.58 -2.46
C LEU A 143 -7.90 8.34 -2.41
N THR A 144 -8.46 7.77 -3.47
CA THR A 144 -9.89 7.54 -3.62
C THR A 144 -10.23 6.09 -3.23
N LEU A 145 -10.91 5.95 -2.10
CA LEU A 145 -11.46 4.70 -1.62
C LEU A 145 -12.88 4.53 -2.15
N GLU A 146 -13.08 3.54 -3.03
CA GLU A 146 -14.37 3.22 -3.62
C GLU A 146 -14.51 1.70 -3.81
N ILE A 147 -15.72 1.15 -3.85
CA ILE A 147 -15.90 -0.25 -4.22
C ILE A 147 -16.08 -0.30 -5.74
N LYS A 148 -15.06 -0.76 -6.47
CA LYS A 148 -15.12 -0.86 -7.94
C LYS A 148 -15.66 -2.21 -8.40
N ASP A 149 -15.21 -3.30 -7.75
CA ASP A 149 -15.71 -4.65 -8.00
C ASP A 149 -15.89 -5.41 -6.68
N PRO A 150 -17.13 -5.63 -6.21
CA PRO A 150 -17.40 -6.33 -4.95
C PRO A 150 -17.06 -7.83 -5.01
N THR A 151 -16.82 -8.39 -6.19
CA THR A 151 -16.45 -9.81 -6.34
C THR A 151 -14.98 -10.08 -6.03
N GLN A 152 -14.13 -9.04 -6.08
CA GLN A 152 -12.69 -9.13 -5.87
C GLN A 152 -12.32 -8.65 -4.47
N LEU A 153 -12.39 -9.55 -3.47
CA LEU A 153 -12.20 -9.16 -2.08
C LEU A 153 -10.79 -8.60 -1.81
N LEU A 154 -9.73 -9.40 -1.99
CA LEU A 154 -8.35 -8.96 -1.70
C LEU A 154 -7.41 -9.41 -2.81
N GLN A 155 -6.71 -8.47 -3.43
CA GLN A 155 -5.69 -8.71 -4.44
C GLN A 155 -4.37 -8.09 -4.03
N ILE A 156 -3.27 -8.82 -4.23
CA ILE A 156 -1.96 -8.38 -3.77
C ILE A 156 -0.98 -8.52 -4.93
N TYR A 157 -0.34 -7.41 -5.28
CA TYR A 157 0.75 -7.34 -6.26
C TYR A 157 2.05 -7.22 -5.49
N SER A 158 3.03 -8.06 -5.81
CA SER A 158 4.35 -8.02 -5.18
C SER A 158 5.43 -8.12 -6.26
N ASP A 159 6.41 -7.24 -6.20
CA ASP A 159 7.50 -7.19 -7.16
C ASP A 159 8.83 -6.88 -6.45
N THR A 160 9.94 -7.18 -7.12
CA THR A 160 11.28 -6.73 -6.71
C THR A 160 12.05 -6.19 -7.90
N SER A 161 12.92 -5.22 -7.65
CA SER A 161 14.06 -5.02 -8.54
C SER A 161 15.20 -5.96 -8.18
N TRP A 162 16.13 -6.22 -9.11
CA TRP A 162 17.27 -7.10 -8.85
C TRP A 162 18.60 -6.38 -9.10
N GLY A 163 19.32 -6.07 -8.01
CA GLY A 163 20.67 -5.52 -8.08
C GLY A 163 20.76 -4.09 -8.63
N ASP A 164 19.64 -3.36 -8.61
CA ASP A 164 19.49 -2.02 -9.19
C ASP A 164 20.30 -0.93 -8.47
N ASP A 165 20.64 -1.13 -7.19
CA ASP A 165 21.52 -0.21 -6.46
C ASP A 165 22.97 -0.35 -6.97
N PRO A 166 23.55 0.65 -7.67
CA PRO A 166 24.90 0.55 -8.21
C PRO A 166 25.97 0.46 -7.12
N GLN A 167 25.68 0.96 -5.92
CA GLN A 167 26.63 1.07 -4.82
C GLN A 167 26.63 -0.18 -3.93
N HIS A 168 25.44 -0.71 -3.60
CA HIS A 168 25.32 -1.85 -2.68
C HIS A 168 24.79 -3.13 -3.33
N ARG A 169 24.38 -3.10 -4.62
CA ARG A 169 23.78 -4.23 -5.35
C ARG A 169 22.59 -4.86 -4.62
N THR A 170 21.90 -4.05 -3.83
CA THR A 170 20.72 -4.47 -3.08
C THR A 170 19.47 -4.23 -3.91
N SER A 171 18.51 -5.12 -3.72
CA SER A 171 17.21 -5.13 -4.39
C SER A 171 16.23 -4.21 -3.67
N GLN A 172 15.21 -3.71 -4.37
CA GLN A 172 14.07 -3.00 -3.78
C GLN A 172 12.85 -3.91 -3.82
N SER A 173 12.20 -4.11 -2.68
CA SER A 173 10.91 -4.77 -2.53
C SER A 173 9.76 -3.78 -2.69
N GLY A 174 8.68 -4.20 -3.35
CA GLY A 174 7.45 -3.42 -3.43
C GLY A 174 6.21 -4.29 -3.39
N TYR A 175 5.14 -3.82 -2.74
CA TYR A 175 3.83 -4.45 -2.84
C TYR A 175 2.68 -3.43 -2.83
N LEU A 176 1.55 -3.85 -3.41
CA LEU A 176 0.27 -3.12 -3.41
C LEU A 176 -0.86 -4.10 -3.03
N CYS A 177 -1.69 -3.70 -2.08
CA CYS A 177 -2.86 -4.45 -1.62
C CYS A 177 -4.14 -3.71 -2.00
N PHE A 178 -5.05 -4.41 -2.68
CA PHE A 178 -6.32 -3.88 -3.15
C PHE A 178 -7.49 -4.60 -2.50
N LEU A 179 -8.44 -3.83 -1.95
CA LEU A 179 -9.72 -4.29 -1.44
C LEU A 179 -10.81 -3.83 -2.41
N PHE A 180 -11.58 -4.76 -3.00
CA PHE A 180 -12.59 -4.43 -4.03
C PHE A 180 -12.06 -3.59 -5.20
N VAL A 181 -10.82 -3.88 -5.61
CA VAL A 181 -10.07 -3.18 -6.69
C VAL A 181 -9.71 -1.72 -6.33
N THR A 182 -9.71 -1.42 -5.03
CA THR A 182 -9.27 -0.13 -4.48
C THR A 182 -8.04 -0.30 -3.62
N LEU A 183 -7.03 0.54 -3.86
CA LEU A 183 -5.75 0.49 -3.18
C LEU A 183 -5.92 0.89 -1.71
N ILE A 184 -5.50 0.01 -0.79
CA ILE A 184 -5.66 0.23 0.66
C ILE A 184 -4.37 0.11 1.46
N SER A 185 -3.36 -0.59 0.95
CA SER A 185 -2.06 -0.76 1.62
C SER A 185 -0.97 -0.94 0.58
N TRP A 186 0.23 -0.46 0.89
CA TRP A 186 1.39 -0.52 0.00
C TRP A 186 2.69 -0.37 0.78
N ASN A 187 3.79 -0.82 0.18
CA ASN A 187 5.12 -0.59 0.70
C ASN A 187 6.15 -0.54 -0.42
N SER A 188 7.21 0.25 -0.22
CA SER A 188 8.42 0.24 -1.04
C SER A 188 9.63 0.33 -0.11
N SER A 189 10.40 -0.75 -0.03
CA SER A 189 11.53 -0.85 0.90
C SER A 189 12.75 -1.47 0.24
N LYS A 190 13.92 -0.93 0.61
CA LYS A 190 15.20 -1.54 0.26
C LYS A 190 15.38 -2.85 1.02
N GLN A 191 15.81 -3.90 0.33
CA GLN A 191 16.12 -5.17 0.97
C GLN A 191 17.37 -5.05 1.82
N GLN A 192 17.32 -5.61 3.04
CA GLN A 192 18.42 -5.54 4.00
C GLN A 192 19.63 -6.40 3.59
N SER A 193 19.38 -7.46 2.82
CA SER A 193 20.41 -8.41 2.38
C SER A 193 20.62 -8.34 0.88
N VAL A 194 21.87 -8.49 0.44
CA VAL A 194 22.20 -8.70 -0.97
C VAL A 194 21.73 -10.10 -1.36
N THR A 195 20.88 -10.19 -2.38
CA THR A 195 20.35 -11.46 -2.89
C THR A 195 21.22 -11.98 -4.02
N TYR A 196 21.55 -13.27 -3.97
CA TYR A 196 22.46 -13.90 -4.95
C TYR A 196 21.73 -14.38 -6.21
N SER A 197 20.40 -14.33 -6.24
CA SER A 197 19.58 -14.66 -7.40
C SER A 197 18.32 -13.80 -7.47
N SER A 198 17.77 -13.60 -8.67
CA SER A 198 16.49 -12.89 -8.87
C SER A 198 15.34 -13.56 -8.10
N THR A 199 15.30 -14.90 -8.10
CA THR A 199 14.26 -15.63 -7.36
C THR A 199 14.32 -15.42 -5.84
N GLU A 200 15.52 -15.21 -5.28
CA GLU A 200 15.67 -14.91 -3.86
C GLU A 200 15.21 -13.50 -3.54
N ALA A 201 15.48 -12.54 -4.44
CA ALA A 201 15.00 -11.18 -4.33
C ALA A 201 13.47 -11.12 -4.32
N GLU A 202 12.80 -11.86 -5.20
CA GLU A 202 11.33 -11.82 -5.33
C GLU A 202 10.59 -12.52 -4.20
N LEU A 203 11.27 -13.44 -3.51
CA LEU A 203 10.68 -14.11 -2.36
C LEU A 203 10.42 -13.14 -1.21
N ASN A 204 11.25 -12.11 -1.04
CA ASN A 204 11.13 -11.15 0.06
C ASN A 204 9.81 -10.34 0.00
N PRO A 205 9.48 -9.60 -1.07
CA PRO A 205 8.22 -8.86 -1.17
C PRO A 205 7.00 -9.80 -1.19
N LEU A 206 7.14 -11.03 -1.71
CA LEU A 206 6.07 -12.02 -1.63
C LEU A 206 5.76 -12.42 -0.18
N VAL A 207 6.79 -12.65 0.64
CA VAL A 207 6.62 -12.98 2.07
C VAL A 207 6.07 -11.79 2.85
N GLU A 208 6.58 -10.58 2.60
CA GLU A 208 6.10 -9.36 3.26
C GLU A 208 4.62 -9.12 2.94
N SER A 209 4.26 -9.14 1.66
CA SER A 209 2.89 -8.93 1.20
C SER A 209 1.93 -10.05 1.63
N PHE A 210 2.43 -11.28 1.83
CA PHE A 210 1.65 -12.36 2.43
C PHE A 210 1.24 -12.05 3.87
N HIS A 211 2.17 -11.61 4.71
CA HIS A 211 1.85 -11.26 6.11
C HIS A 211 0.87 -10.08 6.18
N GLU A 212 1.06 -9.08 5.32
CA GLU A 212 0.13 -7.95 5.19
C GLU A 212 -1.27 -8.44 4.81
N GLY A 213 -1.37 -9.32 3.81
CA GLY A 213 -2.63 -9.91 3.39
C GLY A 213 -3.33 -10.75 4.46
N LEU A 214 -2.56 -11.48 5.27
CA LEU A 214 -3.09 -12.25 6.40
C LEU A 214 -3.64 -11.33 7.49
N TRP A 215 -2.92 -10.26 7.82
CA TRP A 215 -3.38 -9.26 8.77
C TRP A 215 -4.64 -8.55 8.29
N LEU A 216 -4.68 -8.11 7.02
CA LEU A 216 -5.86 -7.48 6.42
C LEU A 216 -7.07 -8.42 6.46
N LYS A 217 -6.90 -9.70 6.12
CA LYS A 217 -7.98 -10.70 6.24
C LYS A 217 -8.50 -10.83 7.66
N ALA A 218 -7.61 -10.98 8.64
CA ALA A 218 -7.99 -11.10 10.04
C ALA A 218 -8.73 -9.84 10.54
N LEU A 219 -8.27 -8.66 10.12
CA LEU A 219 -8.93 -7.39 10.41
C LEU A 219 -10.33 -7.33 9.81
N LEU A 220 -10.49 -7.64 8.52
CA LEU A 220 -11.78 -7.62 7.81
C LEU A 220 -12.78 -8.61 8.41
N ALA A 221 -12.33 -9.82 8.74
CA ALA A 221 -13.13 -10.84 9.42
C ALA A 221 -13.73 -10.30 10.72
N LYS A 222 -12.87 -9.71 11.56
CA LYS A 222 -13.25 -9.14 12.84
C LYS A 222 -14.16 -7.92 12.68
N MET A 223 -13.86 -7.03 11.73
CA MET A 223 -14.64 -5.82 11.49
C MET A 223 -16.05 -6.14 10.98
N TRP A 224 -16.18 -7.05 10.03
CA TRP A 224 -17.48 -7.38 9.46
C TRP A 224 -18.23 -8.44 10.25
N ASN A 225 -17.66 -8.93 11.35
CA ASN A 225 -18.18 -10.07 12.12
C ASN A 225 -18.50 -11.26 11.20
N ILE A 226 -17.72 -11.39 10.14
CA ILE A 226 -17.74 -12.53 9.24
C ILE A 226 -16.75 -13.50 9.87
N GLN A 227 -17.20 -14.68 10.27
CA GLN A 227 -16.27 -15.78 10.51
C GLN A 227 -15.50 -15.99 9.19
N MET A 228 -14.30 -15.43 9.10
CA MET A 228 -13.32 -15.92 8.16
C MET A 228 -12.62 -17.06 8.87
N ASP A 229 -13.31 -18.19 8.95
CA ASP A 229 -12.67 -19.42 9.38
C ASP A 229 -11.62 -19.78 8.32
N THR A 230 -10.36 -19.71 8.71
CA THR A 230 -9.36 -20.59 8.13
C THR A 230 -9.79 -22.03 8.42
N ALA A 231 -10.07 -22.79 7.37
CA ALA A 231 -10.22 -24.25 7.38
C ALA A 231 -11.26 -24.84 8.36
N ASN A 232 -12.43 -25.19 7.80
CA ASN A 232 -13.44 -26.22 8.17
C ASN A 232 -13.84 -26.41 9.65
N HIS A 233 -15.11 -26.14 10.02
CA HIS A 233 -16.23 -27.14 10.05
C HIS A 233 -17.57 -26.57 10.64
N LEU A 234 -18.68 -26.83 9.89
CA LEU A 234 -20.13 -27.05 10.21
C LEU A 234 -20.86 -26.34 11.38
N ILE A 235 -22.07 -25.79 11.13
CA ILE A 235 -23.31 -25.87 11.95
C ILE A 235 -24.59 -25.55 11.13
N ASP A 236 -25.69 -26.14 11.60
CA ASP A 236 -27.09 -26.30 11.15
C ASP A 236 -27.93 -25.00 11.01
N ASP A 237 -28.22 -24.59 9.77
CA ASP A 237 -29.34 -23.71 9.43
C ASP A 237 -29.77 -24.00 7.97
N THR A 238 -31.02 -24.42 7.78
CA THR A 238 -31.51 -25.00 6.53
C THR A 238 -31.67 -23.98 5.40
N ASP A 239 -31.83 -22.69 5.72
CA ASP A 239 -31.94 -21.59 4.74
C ASP A 239 -30.57 -20.94 4.45
N LEU A 240 -29.63 -21.00 5.40
CA LEU A 240 -28.24 -20.57 5.21
C LEU A 240 -27.46 -21.57 4.32
N ASN A 241 -27.87 -22.85 4.33
CA ASN A 241 -27.28 -23.93 3.55
C ASN A 241 -27.45 -23.69 2.04
N GLU A 242 -28.61 -23.27 1.55
CA GLU A 242 -28.83 -23.02 0.10
C GLU A 242 -27.95 -21.89 -0.46
N ARG A 243 -27.63 -20.86 0.34
CA ARG A 243 -26.68 -19.79 -0.04
C ARG A 243 -25.20 -20.19 0.09
N LEU A 244 -24.90 -21.20 0.91
CA LEU A 244 -23.56 -21.75 1.13
C LEU A 244 -23.23 -22.91 0.16
N MET A 245 -24.20 -23.42 -0.59
CA MET A 245 -24.05 -24.52 -1.56
C MET A 245 -23.53 -24.08 -2.95
N MET A 246 -22.85 -22.94 -3.05
CA MET A 246 -21.88 -22.78 -4.14
C MET A 246 -20.80 -23.84 -3.94
N SER A 247 -20.47 -24.57 -5.00
CA SER A 247 -19.52 -25.67 -4.89
C SER A 247 -18.21 -25.23 -4.22
N ASP A 248 -17.57 -26.15 -3.51
CA ASP A 248 -16.25 -25.98 -2.90
C ASP A 248 -15.23 -25.31 -3.85
N GLN A 249 -15.40 -25.51 -5.16
CA GLN A 249 -14.59 -24.91 -6.21
C GLN A 249 -14.89 -23.42 -6.44
N GLU A 250 -16.15 -22.96 -6.33
CA GLU A 250 -16.55 -21.57 -6.54
C GLU A 250 -16.24 -20.68 -5.33
N PHE A 251 -16.42 -21.18 -4.11
CA PHE A 251 -16.04 -20.45 -2.90
C PHE A 251 -14.51 -20.30 -2.77
N LYS A 252 -13.75 -21.38 -2.99
CA LYS A 252 -12.27 -21.35 -3.02
C LYS A 252 -11.71 -20.45 -4.14
N LYS A 253 -12.47 -20.28 -5.23
CA LYS A 253 -12.13 -19.38 -6.35
C LYS A 253 -12.42 -17.91 -6.05
N LYS A 254 -13.33 -17.60 -5.11
CA LYS A 254 -13.80 -16.22 -4.80
C LYS A 254 -13.10 -15.59 -3.58
N PHE A 255 -12.53 -16.37 -2.66
CA PHE A 255 -11.97 -15.89 -1.38
C PHE A 255 -10.49 -16.26 -1.10
N SER A 256 -9.78 -16.85 -2.07
CA SER A 256 -8.32 -17.00 -1.98
C SER A 256 -7.62 -15.67 -2.27
N ASN A 257 -6.55 -15.35 -1.52
CA ASN A 257 -5.71 -14.18 -1.87
C ASN A 257 -5.07 -14.46 -3.21
N GLU A 258 -5.29 -13.62 -4.22
CA GLU A 258 -4.57 -13.73 -5.47
C GLU A 258 -3.29 -12.89 -5.40
N HIS A 259 -2.15 -13.55 -5.28
CA HIS A 259 -0.83 -12.95 -5.38
C HIS A 259 -0.38 -12.99 -6.83
N LYS A 260 -0.16 -11.83 -7.42
CA LYS A 260 0.32 -11.72 -8.80
C LYS A 260 1.85 -11.57 -8.81
N ILE A 261 2.54 -12.47 -9.50
CA ILE A 261 4.01 -12.46 -9.71
C ILE A 261 4.32 -12.44 -11.21
N ASP A 262 5.47 -11.99 -11.66
CA ASP A 262 5.86 -11.98 -13.09
C ASP A 262 7.07 -12.85 -13.42
N ASN A 263 7.79 -13.36 -12.41
CA ASN A 263 8.92 -14.24 -12.61
C ASN A 263 8.51 -15.71 -12.74
N LYS A 264 8.69 -16.22 -13.96
CA LYS A 264 8.43 -17.62 -14.31
C LYS A 264 9.29 -18.61 -13.50
N GLY A 265 10.52 -18.27 -13.14
CA GLY A 265 11.40 -19.08 -12.31
C GLY A 265 10.94 -19.19 -10.84
N LEU A 266 10.36 -18.12 -10.29
CA LEU A 266 9.69 -18.18 -8.98
C LEU A 266 8.42 -19.01 -9.05
N ASP A 267 7.58 -18.78 -10.07
CA ASP A 267 6.38 -19.59 -10.34
C ASP A 267 6.73 -21.07 -10.50
N ASP A 268 7.76 -21.39 -11.28
CA ASP A 268 8.27 -22.74 -11.47
C ASP A 268 8.82 -23.33 -10.17
N LYS A 269 9.47 -22.57 -9.29
CA LYS A 269 9.93 -23.06 -7.97
C LYS A 269 8.77 -23.27 -6.98
N VAL A 270 7.73 -22.46 -7.07
CA VAL A 270 6.50 -22.63 -6.28
C VAL A 270 5.73 -23.87 -6.78
N LYS A 271 5.76 -24.15 -8.10
CA LYS A 271 5.06 -25.27 -8.75
C LYS A 271 5.83 -26.60 -8.78
N LYS A 272 7.16 -26.59 -8.97
CA LYS A 272 8.03 -27.78 -9.05
C LYS A 272 8.70 -28.03 -7.70
N PHE A 273 8.07 -28.93 -6.94
CA PHE A 273 8.50 -29.38 -5.63
C PHE A 273 9.75 -30.28 -5.71
N GLY A 274 10.87 -29.89 -5.09
CA GLY A 274 12.06 -30.72 -4.91
C GLY A 274 13.13 -30.05 -4.03
N SER A 275 13.52 -30.71 -2.93
CA SER A 275 14.45 -30.22 -1.91
C SER A 275 15.87 -30.02 -2.48
N ASN A 276 16.35 -28.77 -2.54
CA ASN A 276 17.77 -28.50 -2.79
C ASN A 276 18.43 -27.97 -1.50
N PRO A 277 19.35 -28.73 -0.87
CA PRO A 277 19.96 -28.36 0.41
C PRO A 277 20.88 -27.12 0.37
N LYS A 278 21.13 -26.52 -0.79
CA LYS A 278 21.97 -25.32 -0.94
C LYS A 278 21.30 -24.00 -0.53
N THR A 279 20.00 -23.99 -0.17
CA THR A 279 19.21 -22.76 0.02
C THR A 279 18.40 -22.72 1.32
N ARG A 280 19.03 -23.03 2.47
CA ARG A 280 18.37 -23.21 3.77
C ARG A 280 17.58 -21.99 4.30
N HIS A 281 18.02 -20.76 4.00
CA HIS A 281 17.32 -19.52 4.40
C HIS A 281 16.09 -19.21 3.52
N ILE A 282 16.19 -19.51 2.23
CA ILE A 282 15.07 -19.50 1.29
C ILE A 282 14.06 -20.59 1.69
N ASP A 283 14.52 -21.75 2.14
CA ASP A 283 13.68 -22.88 2.54
C ASP A 283 12.77 -22.59 3.74
N LEU A 284 13.15 -21.75 4.71
CA LEU A 284 12.27 -21.40 5.84
C LEU A 284 11.11 -20.49 5.40
N LYS A 285 11.42 -19.41 4.67
CA LYS A 285 10.42 -18.48 4.10
C LYS A 285 9.50 -19.19 3.10
N THR A 286 10.08 -20.02 2.23
CA THR A 286 9.27 -20.84 1.31
C THR A 286 8.50 -21.95 2.03
N LYS A 287 8.99 -22.56 3.12
CA LYS A 287 8.24 -23.61 3.84
C LYS A 287 6.94 -23.09 4.45
N GLY A 288 6.94 -21.87 5.02
CA GLY A 288 5.72 -21.23 5.51
C GLY A 288 4.72 -20.96 4.38
N LEU A 289 5.15 -20.29 3.31
CA LEU A 289 4.31 -20.04 2.12
C LEU A 289 3.83 -21.35 1.46
N ARG A 290 4.68 -22.39 1.41
CA ARG A 290 4.33 -23.73 0.88
C ARG A 290 3.17 -24.35 1.65
N GLN A 291 3.16 -24.22 2.98
CA GLN A 291 2.09 -24.76 3.82
C GLN A 291 0.77 -24.04 3.52
N GLU A 292 0.79 -22.73 3.37
CA GLU A 292 -0.40 -21.92 3.10
C GLU A 292 -0.96 -22.11 1.67
N VAL A 293 -0.08 -22.28 0.68
CA VAL A 293 -0.49 -22.66 -0.68
C VAL A 293 -1.10 -24.07 -0.68
N LYS A 294 -0.49 -25.02 0.05
CA LYS A 294 -1.01 -26.39 0.17
C LYS A 294 -2.37 -26.44 0.86
N HIS A 295 -2.60 -25.58 1.85
CA HIS A 295 -3.89 -25.42 2.52
C HIS A 295 -4.90 -24.58 1.72
N LYS A 296 -4.53 -24.09 0.53
CA LYS A 296 -5.34 -23.21 -0.34
C LYS A 296 -5.74 -21.89 0.33
N THR A 297 -5.00 -21.45 1.36
CA THR A 297 -5.18 -20.16 2.02
C THR A 297 -4.81 -19.00 1.06
N ILE A 298 -3.87 -19.27 0.14
CA ILE A 298 -3.31 -18.33 -0.83
C ILE A 298 -3.33 -18.95 -2.22
N ARG A 299 -3.61 -18.14 -3.24
CA ARG A 299 -3.43 -18.46 -4.65
C ARG A 299 -2.35 -17.56 -5.25
N ILE A 300 -1.31 -18.15 -5.81
CA ILE A 300 -0.28 -17.40 -6.55
C ILE A 300 -0.59 -17.56 -8.04
N SER A 301 -0.72 -16.44 -8.73
CA SER A 301 -1.01 -16.32 -10.16
C SER A 301 0.16 -15.62 -10.85
N LEU A 302 0.71 -16.23 -11.89
CA LEU A 302 1.70 -15.57 -12.75
C LEU A 302 0.97 -14.61 -13.70
N ILE A 303 1.42 -13.36 -13.76
CA ILE A 303 0.97 -12.31 -14.67
C ILE A 303 2.11 -11.84 -15.56
N LYS A 304 1.80 -11.08 -16.60
CA LYS A 304 2.83 -10.48 -17.46
C LYS A 304 3.47 -9.29 -16.72
N THR A 305 4.77 -9.07 -16.90
CA THR A 305 5.50 -7.91 -16.34
C THR A 305 4.83 -6.57 -16.67
N GLN A 306 4.23 -6.42 -17.85
CA GLN A 306 3.50 -5.20 -18.25
C GLN A 306 2.23 -4.94 -17.43
N GLU A 307 1.68 -5.96 -16.78
CA GLU A 307 0.51 -5.90 -15.91
C GLU A 307 0.90 -5.78 -14.42
N MET A 308 2.20 -5.77 -14.11
CA MET A 308 2.71 -5.73 -12.74
C MET A 308 2.64 -4.31 -12.17
N LEU A 309 1.59 -4.03 -11.40
CA LEU A 309 1.38 -2.71 -10.79
C LEU A 309 2.48 -2.33 -9.78
N ALA A 310 3.05 -3.31 -9.09
CA ALA A 310 4.07 -3.09 -8.08
C ALA A 310 5.44 -2.67 -8.66
N ASP A 311 5.62 -2.73 -9.98
CA ASP A 311 6.83 -2.29 -10.70
C ASP A 311 7.16 -0.80 -10.43
N ALA A 312 6.12 0.02 -10.28
CA ALA A 312 6.25 1.43 -9.92
C ALA A 312 6.82 1.66 -8.50
N LEU A 313 6.84 0.63 -7.65
CA LEU A 313 7.35 0.67 -6.30
C LEU A 313 8.77 0.11 -6.16
N THR A 314 9.31 -0.53 -7.19
CA THR A 314 10.58 -1.28 -7.08
C THR A 314 11.73 -0.63 -7.84
N LYS A 315 11.43 0.19 -8.85
CA LYS A 315 12.44 0.87 -9.66
C LYS A 315 11.97 2.20 -10.19
N ALA A 316 12.89 2.93 -10.81
CA ALA A 316 12.56 4.14 -11.57
C ALA A 316 11.70 3.73 -12.78
N ALA A 317 10.38 3.76 -12.59
CA ALA A 317 9.45 3.23 -13.56
C ALA A 317 9.17 4.21 -14.70
N ALA A 318 8.77 3.68 -15.84
CA ALA A 318 8.37 4.49 -16.99
C ALA A 318 7.15 5.37 -16.64
N LYS A 319 6.98 6.50 -17.36
CA LYS A 319 5.83 7.40 -17.17
C LYS A 319 4.50 6.64 -17.24
N SER A 320 4.40 5.63 -18.12
CA SER A 320 3.22 4.76 -18.24
C SER A 320 2.91 3.98 -16.96
N SER A 321 3.91 3.38 -16.31
CA SER A 321 3.72 2.63 -15.06
C SER A 321 3.27 3.55 -13.92
N VAL A 322 3.87 4.74 -13.81
CA VAL A 322 3.45 5.75 -12.83
C VAL A 322 2.04 6.25 -13.12
N GLN A 323 1.68 6.47 -14.39
CA GLN A 323 0.32 6.84 -14.78
C GLN A 323 -0.71 5.77 -14.40
N ILE A 324 -0.39 4.49 -14.60
CA ILE A 324 -1.27 3.39 -14.19
C ILE A 324 -1.45 3.39 -12.67
N LEU A 325 -0.37 3.55 -11.89
CA LEU A 325 -0.47 3.63 -10.43
C LEU A 325 -1.28 4.86 -9.98
N VAL A 326 -1.09 6.02 -10.61
CA VAL A 326 -1.89 7.22 -10.35
C VAL A 326 -3.38 6.98 -10.63
N LYS A 327 -3.72 6.22 -11.69
CA LYS A 327 -5.10 5.80 -11.96
C LYS A 327 -5.67 4.82 -10.94
N CYS A 328 -4.82 4.03 -10.29
CA CYS A 328 -5.23 3.21 -9.14
C CYS A 328 -5.55 4.05 -7.90
N ILE A 329 -4.80 5.15 -7.68
CA ILE A 329 -5.01 6.11 -6.58
C ILE A 329 -6.29 6.93 -6.80
N ASP A 330 -6.43 7.52 -7.99
CA ASP A 330 -7.61 8.28 -8.41
C ASP A 330 -7.87 8.03 -9.90
N SER A 331 -9.00 7.37 -10.19
CA SER A 331 -9.37 7.02 -11.56
C SER A 331 -9.65 8.25 -12.45
N LYS A 332 -10.06 9.37 -11.85
CA LYS A 332 -10.39 10.62 -12.57
C LYS A 332 -9.19 11.53 -12.77
N PHE A 333 -8.14 11.38 -11.98
CA PHE A 333 -6.95 12.21 -12.09
C PHE A 333 -6.15 11.87 -13.36
N ASN A 334 -5.74 12.87 -14.13
CA ASN A 334 -4.87 12.72 -15.28
C ASN A 334 -3.52 13.35 -14.98
N LEU A 335 -2.45 12.60 -15.26
CA LEU A 335 -1.08 13.08 -15.13
C LEU A 335 -0.62 13.62 -16.48
N ASP A 336 -0.72 14.94 -16.64
CA ASP A 336 -0.28 15.66 -17.84
C ASP A 336 1.26 15.66 -17.99
#